data_AF-A0A8R7UJJ3-F1
#
_entry.id   AF-A0A8R7UJJ3-F1
#
_cell.length_a   1.000
_cell.length_b   1.000
_cell.length_c   1.000
_cell.angle_alpha   90.00
_cell.angle_beta   90.00
_cell.angle_gamma   90.00
#
_symmetry.space_group_name_H-M   'P 1'
#
loop_
_entity.id
_entity.type
_entity.pdbx_description
1 polymer ?
#
loop_
_entity_poly.entity_id
_entity_poly.type
_entity_poly.pdbx_seq_one_letter_code
_entity_poly.pdbx_strand_id
1 'polypeptide(L)'
;ANVLFLESPVGVGFSYSNTTSEYDLSGDKRTARDVFVFLLNWLKRFPEYKGRPFYISGESYAGHYVPQLAATIFGHNLNSSTRTSINLWGIL
;
A
#
# COMPACT_ATOMS: atom_id res chain seq x y z
N ALA A 1 7.32 14.76 9.68
CA ALA A 1 6.53 13.77 8.92
C ALA A 1 5.69 12.95 9.90
N ASN A 2 4.62 12.31 9.43
CA ASN A 2 3.92 11.26 10.19
C ASN A 2 4.32 9.93 9.57
N VAL A 3 4.63 8.94 10.40
CA VAL A 3 5.16 7.64 9.94
C VAL A 3 4.13 6.55 10.20
N LEU A 4 3.85 5.75 9.18
CA LEU A 4 2.96 4.59 9.25
C LEU A 4 3.78 3.34 8.94
N PHE A 5 3.87 2.42 9.89
CA PHE A 5 4.49 1.12 9.69
C PHE A 5 3.42 0.10 9.31
N LEU A 6 3.69 -0.71 8.28
CA LEU A 6 2.79 -1.74 7.79
C LEU A 6 3.54 -3.06 7.68
N GLU A 7 3.05 -4.08 8.36
CA GLU A 7 3.53 -5.45 8.21
C GLU A 7 2.80 -6.11 7.03
N SER A 8 3.55 -6.46 5.98
CA SER A 8 3.01 -6.98 4.72
C SER A 8 4.06 -7.84 4.01
N PRO A 9 3.67 -8.90 3.26
CA PRO A 9 2.31 -9.39 3.00
C PRO A 9 1.67 -10.13 4.18
N VAL A 10 0.53 -10.78 3.93
CA VAL A 10 -0.09 -11.73 4.87
C VAL A 10 0.95 -12.74 5.37
N GLY A 11 0.96 -13.00 6.68
CA GLY A 11 1.93 -13.86 7.36
C GLY A 11 3.16 -13.15 7.91
N VAL A 12 3.33 -11.86 7.66
CA VAL A 12 4.41 -11.06 8.26
C VAL A 12 3.92 -10.44 9.58
N GLY A 13 4.66 -10.69 10.66
CA GLY A 13 4.40 -10.08 11.98
C GLY A 13 3.01 -10.41 12.49
N PHE A 14 2.19 -9.38 12.70
CA PHE A 14 0.81 -9.48 13.15
C PHE A 14 -0.22 -9.53 12.01
N SER A 15 0.19 -9.39 10.75
CA SER A 15 -0.71 -9.53 9.59
C SER A 15 -0.99 -11.01 9.30
N TYR A 16 -2.25 -11.43 9.37
CA TYR A 16 -2.66 -12.82 9.18
C TYR A 16 -3.92 -12.95 8.32
N SER A 17 -4.12 -14.15 7.78
CA SER A 17 -5.38 -14.59 7.17
C SER A 17 -5.91 -15.84 7.83
N ASN A 18 -7.24 -15.95 7.89
CA ASN A 18 -7.94 -17.17 8.29
C ASN A 18 -7.92 -18.25 7.19
N THR A 19 -7.48 -17.91 5.98
CA THR A 19 -7.43 -18.83 4.83
C THR A 19 -5.99 -19.26 4.58
N THR A 20 -5.66 -20.50 4.96
CA THR A 20 -4.27 -21.02 4.91
C THR A 20 -3.65 -21.01 3.51
N SER A 21 -4.43 -21.17 2.45
CA SER A 21 -3.89 -21.13 1.08
C SER A 21 -3.42 -19.73 0.66
N GLU A 22 -3.79 -18.66 1.36
CA GLU A 22 -3.34 -17.31 1.00
C GLU A 22 -1.86 -17.06 1.31
N TYR A 23 -1.29 -17.80 2.27
CA TYR A 23 0.13 -17.69 2.61
C TYR A 23 1.02 -18.16 1.46
N ASP A 24 0.58 -19.16 0.69
CA ASP A 24 1.31 -19.72 -0.46
C ASP A 24 1.17 -18.89 -1.74
N LEU A 25 0.25 -17.92 -1.75
CA LEU A 25 -0.09 -17.09 -2.92
C LEU A 25 0.58 -15.71 -2.87
N SER A 26 1.51 -15.51 -1.93
CA SER A 26 2.25 -14.26 -1.76
C SER A 26 3.15 -13.98 -2.97
N GLY A 27 3.23 -12.72 -3.39
CA GLY A 27 4.09 -12.28 -4.47
C GLY A 27 3.90 -10.80 -4.77
N ASP A 28 4.91 -10.15 -5.38
CA ASP A 28 5.01 -8.69 -5.41
C ASP A 28 3.74 -7.98 -5.93
N LYS A 29 3.16 -8.47 -7.03
CA LYS A 29 1.94 -7.89 -7.63
C LYS A 29 0.75 -7.97 -6.68
N ARG A 30 0.61 -9.10 -5.97
CA ARG A 30 -0.46 -9.30 -4.99
C ARG A 30 -0.22 -8.40 -3.78
N THR A 31 1.01 -8.38 -3.26
CA THR A 31 1.40 -7.51 -2.13
C THR A 31 1.11 -6.04 -2.44
N ALA A 32 1.49 -5.54 -3.62
CA ALA A 32 1.22 -4.15 -4.03
C ALA A 32 -0.29 -3.84 -4.08
N ARG A 33 -1.10 -4.78 -4.61
CA ARG A 33 -2.57 -4.64 -4.63
C ARG A 33 -3.16 -4.63 -3.21
N ASP A 34 -2.73 -5.55 -2.35
CA ASP A 34 -3.26 -5.69 -1.00
C ASP A 34 -2.88 -4.48 -0.12
N VAL A 35 -1.64 -4.00 -0.22
CA VAL A 35 -1.20 -2.75 0.42
C VAL A 35 -1.97 -1.54 -0.10
N PHE A 36 -2.24 -1.48 -1.40
CA PHE A 36 -3.06 -0.41 -1.97
C PHE A 36 -4.49 -0.42 -1.40
N VAL A 37 -5.12 -1.60 -1.30
CA VAL A 37 -6.45 -1.75 -0.66
C VAL A 37 -6.41 -1.35 0.82
N PHE A 38 -5.34 -1.73 1.54
CA PHE A 38 -5.11 -1.28 2.91
C PHE A 38 -5.08 0.25 2.98
N LEU A 39 -4.31 0.93 2.14
CA LEU A 39 -4.21 2.40 2.14
C LEU A 39 -5.55 3.09 1.88
N LEU A 40 -6.35 2.58 0.93
CA LEU A 40 -7.69 3.12 0.67
C LEU A 40 -8.59 3.02 1.90
N ASN A 41 -8.56 1.89 2.61
CA ASN A 41 -9.37 1.69 3.81
C ASN A 41 -8.81 2.46 5.02
N TRP A 42 -7.49 2.56 5.13
CA TRP A 42 -6.82 3.37 6.14
C TRP A 42 -7.19 4.84 6.01
N LEU A 43 -7.18 5.41 4.79
CA LEU A 43 -7.64 6.78 4.53
C LEU A 43 -9.14 6.98 4.75
N LYS A 44 -9.97 5.94 4.64
CA LYS A 44 -11.38 6.02 5.06
C LYS A 44 -11.50 6.13 6.58
N ARG A 45 -10.67 5.40 7.34
CA ARG A 45 -10.64 5.44 8.81
C ARG A 45 -10.01 6.72 9.36
N PHE A 46 -8.97 7.23 8.71
CA PHE A 46 -8.21 8.43 9.09
C PHE A 46 -8.31 9.51 8.00
N PRO A 47 -9.51 10.11 7.80
CA PRO A 47 -9.76 11.06 6.72
C PRO A 47 -8.92 12.33 6.78
N GLU A 48 -8.40 12.71 7.95
CA GLU A 48 -7.54 13.87 8.19
C GLU A 48 -6.18 13.82 7.47
N TYR A 49 -5.80 12.64 6.95
CA TYR A 49 -4.59 12.44 6.15
C TYR A 49 -4.83 12.52 4.63
N LYS A 50 -6.09 12.58 4.17
CA LYS A 50 -6.38 12.69 2.74
C LYS A 50 -5.77 13.95 2.14
N GLY A 51 -5.23 13.83 0.93
CA GLY A 51 -4.62 14.94 0.18
C GLY A 51 -3.24 15.39 0.68
N ARG A 52 -2.75 14.91 1.83
CA ARG A 52 -1.39 15.22 2.29
C ARG A 52 -0.34 14.60 1.37
N PRO A 53 0.84 15.25 1.19
CA PRO A 53 1.97 14.63 0.53
C PRO A 53 2.29 13.27 1.15
N PHE A 54 2.27 12.24 0.32
CA PHE A 54 2.50 10.86 0.72
C PHE A 54 3.80 10.36 0.09
N TYR A 55 4.64 9.73 0.89
CA TYR A 55 5.89 9.11 0.47
C TYR A 55 5.89 7.66 0.90
N ILE A 56 6.46 6.79 0.06
CA ILE A 56 6.66 5.38 0.40
C ILE A 56 8.15 5.16 0.60
N SER A 57 8.53 4.66 1.77
CA SER A 57 9.93 4.34 2.05
C SER A 57 10.08 2.86 2.40
N GLY A 58 11.19 2.25 2.02
CA GLY A 58 11.52 0.89 2.46
C GLY A 58 12.97 0.51 2.19
N GLU A 59 13.43 -0.56 2.81
CA GLU A 59 14.78 -1.08 2.63
C GLU A 59 14.79 -2.55 2.16
N SER A 60 15.94 -3.01 1.69
CA SER A 60 16.14 -4.41 1.28
C SER A 60 15.14 -4.82 0.17
N TYR A 61 14.37 -5.90 0.38
CA TYR A 61 13.39 -6.37 -0.59
C TYR A 61 12.26 -5.38 -0.86
N ALA A 62 12.08 -4.37 -0.01
CA ALA A 62 11.17 -3.26 -0.29
C ALA A 62 11.57 -2.48 -1.56
N GLY A 63 12.81 -2.62 -2.06
CA GLY A 63 13.18 -2.15 -3.40
C GLY A 63 12.31 -2.73 -4.53
N HIS A 64 11.65 -3.87 -4.31
CA HIS A 64 10.59 -4.40 -5.18
C HIS A 64 9.21 -3.83 -4.82
N TYR A 65 8.87 -3.78 -3.53
CA TYR A 65 7.54 -3.39 -3.06
C TYR A 65 7.21 -1.91 -3.29
N VAL A 66 8.15 -1.02 -2.96
CA VAL A 66 8.00 0.44 -3.02
C VAL A 66 7.66 0.91 -4.43
N PRO A 67 8.44 0.61 -5.49
CA PRO A 67 8.10 1.07 -6.84
C PRO A 67 6.84 0.40 -7.40
N GLN A 68 6.55 -0.87 -7.06
CA GLN A 68 5.34 -1.55 -7.52
C GLN A 68 4.06 -0.99 -6.88
N LEU A 69 4.11 -0.65 -5.59
CA LEU A 69 3.02 0.07 -4.92
C LEU A 69 2.84 1.47 -5.52
N ALA A 70 3.93 2.21 -5.75
CA ALA A 70 3.89 3.52 -6.39
C ALA A 70 3.22 3.45 -7.78
N ALA A 71 3.58 2.47 -8.60
CA ALA A 71 2.97 2.24 -9.90
C ALA A 71 1.48 1.90 -9.79
N THR A 72 1.10 1.10 -8.80
CA THR A 72 -0.31 0.75 -8.52
C THR A 72 -1.13 1.99 -8.15
N ILE A 73 -0.59 2.86 -7.28
CA ILE A 73 -1.22 4.13 -6.91
C ILE A 73 -1.34 5.07 -8.12
N PHE A 74 -0.28 5.20 -8.91
CA PHE A 74 -0.27 6.06 -10.09
C PHE A 74 -1.32 5.60 -11.12
N GLY A 75 -1.36 4.30 -11.43
CA GLY A 75 -2.36 3.72 -12.33
C GLY A 75 -3.80 3.90 -11.84
N HIS A 76 -4.04 3.78 -10.52
CA HIS A 76 -5.36 4.06 -9.95
C HIS A 76 -5.74 5.55 -10.08
N ASN A 77 -4.82 6.46 -9.78
CA ASN A 77 -5.08 7.90 -9.85
C ASN A 77 -5.40 8.37 -11.28
N LEU A 78 -4.80 7.76 -12.31
CA LEU A 78 -5.13 8.07 -13.72
C LEU A 78 -6.55 7.63 -14.10
N ASN A 79 -7.03 6.50 -13.56
CA ASN A 79 -8.30 5.90 -13.93
C ASN A 79 -9.49 6.38 -13.07
N SER A 80 -9.23 7.05 -11.93
CA SER A 80 -10.28 7.46 -10.99
C SER A 80 -10.67 8.92 -11.21
N SER A 81 -11.76 9.15 -11.95
CA SER A 81 -12.26 10.50 -12.22
C SER A 81 -12.92 11.17 -11.00
N THR A 82 -13.27 10.44 -9.93
CA THR A 82 -14.14 11.01 -8.87
C THR A 82 -13.97 10.52 -7.42
N ARG A 83 -13.19 9.50 -7.05
CA ARG A 83 -13.19 9.03 -5.64
C ARG A 83 -11.82 8.52 -5.15
N THR A 84 -11.25 9.26 -4.19
CA THR A 84 -10.10 8.93 -3.33
C THR A 84 -8.77 8.70 -4.06
N SER A 85 -8.12 9.78 -4.48
CA SER A 85 -6.72 9.75 -4.93
C SER A 85 -5.74 9.81 -3.75
N ILE A 86 -4.60 9.13 -3.90
CA ILE A 86 -3.48 9.23 -2.95
C ILE A 86 -2.48 10.21 -3.55
N ASN A 87 -2.16 11.28 -2.83
CA ASN A 87 -1.24 12.33 -3.28
C ASN A 87 0.22 11.88 -3.11
N LEU A 88 0.66 10.92 -3.93
CA LEU A 88 2.01 10.34 -3.92
C LEU A 88 3.03 11.34 -4.49
N TRP A 89 4.00 11.73 -3.68
CA TRP A 89 5.05 12.70 -4.03
C TRP A 89 6.40 12.06 -4.33
N GLY A 90 6.67 10.89 -3.77
CA GLY A 90 7.95 10.23 -4.00
C GLY A 90 8.10 8.88 -3.31
N ILE A 91 9.23 8.24 -3.60
CA ILE A 91 9.67 7.00 -3.00
C ILE A 91 11.09 7.15 -2.45
N LEU A 92 11.41 6.43 -1.38
CA LEU A 92 12.74 6.40 -0.75
C LEU A 92 13.20 4.96 -0.52
#